data_AF-A0A3D3G5K7-F1
#
_entry.id   AF-A0A3D3G5K7-F1
#
_cell.length_a   1.000
_cell.length_b   1.000
_cell.length_c   1.000
_cell.angle_alpha   90.00
_cell.angle_beta   90.00
_cell.angle_gamma   90.00
#
_symmetry.space_group_name_H-M   'P 1'
#
loop_
_entity.id
_entity.type
_entity.pdbx_description
1 polymer ?
#
loop_
_entity_poly.entity_id
_entity_poly.type
_entity_poly.pdbx_seq_one_letter_code
_entity_poly.pdbx_strand_id
1 'polypeptide(L)'
;MKKQTNLRKRFFVCTCTAIFVLLLSSGGAYAEESVCEPNSIEINTASKEDLKLLPGVGPTIAERIIEGRPFGSVDDLISVSGIGQKRLQDIKEQGCAWVNVELLEEDEEEVVEEGQEELEEEEQENQEEEGVGESEEEGEGIQDDESDDANEDEDSEEAGGSGGNGSGGSGGSDPAPVVDINVVLVKAVAFLQNQELSPDIVMAFIAVGQSADISFLKTFFGDSAISYAKPILAITATGQDPRTFPEEDFVEKLKSFTDDTQLGDPSLLNDDIWGILALRSAGVPASDPVIQNSKAFLLQDQNADGGWAWDAGGTSDTNDTAAAIMALLETGMTETDNAIQLARQYLKEAQNLDGGFPYDPQSPFGTDSDGNSDAWVIMAIHKLGEDPTAWTKSPENPIEHLLSLQDEDGGFWWVAPGTSEWNNKGATPDAVIALSGKSFPVYSISVFQDQESAQEQTESTVGSNMSNVSSSPQMVGEEEIFTEGQREGASRQELLREIQAELLRVEEEAREIERQLASLAAQQAQDELARAGGQIQEALAQETEEQGENEPARAGGQTEFAASLVVGVEETRSQALRAEVAAGLPAQAGANTLGFIRSNMLLLFAAALIFGFGIYRFLRFSR
;
A
#
# COMPACT_ATOMS: atom_id res chain seq x y z
N MET A 1 32.29 -40.34 -52.88
CA MET A 1 32.57 -38.89 -52.68
C MET A 1 31.76 -37.91 -53.56
N LYS A 2 30.66 -38.30 -54.23
CA LYS A 2 29.76 -37.36 -54.95
C LYS A 2 28.36 -37.16 -54.33
N LYS A 3 28.03 -37.86 -53.22
CA LYS A 3 26.74 -37.71 -52.51
C LYS A 3 26.78 -36.74 -51.31
N GLN A 4 27.93 -36.49 -50.70
CA GLN A 4 28.05 -35.55 -49.57
C GLN A 4 28.22 -34.07 -49.97
N THR A 5 28.66 -33.80 -51.20
CA THR A 5 28.81 -32.43 -51.73
C THR A 5 27.49 -31.79 -52.18
N ASN A 6 26.44 -32.59 -52.43
CA ASN A 6 25.10 -32.09 -52.77
C ASN A 6 24.22 -31.80 -51.55
N LEU A 7 24.54 -32.35 -50.37
CA LEU A 7 23.79 -32.05 -49.14
C LEU A 7 24.21 -30.71 -48.52
N ARG A 8 25.51 -30.36 -48.62
CA ARG A 8 26.04 -29.06 -48.17
C ARG A 8 25.58 -27.87 -49.02
N LYS A 9 25.37 -28.04 -50.34
CA LYS A 9 24.79 -26.99 -51.20
C LYS A 9 23.26 -26.84 -51.05
N ARG A 10 22.54 -27.91 -50.70
CA ARG A 10 21.10 -27.85 -50.44
C ARG A 10 20.77 -27.21 -49.08
N PHE A 11 21.63 -27.39 -48.08
CA PHE A 11 21.47 -26.71 -46.79
C PHE A 11 21.77 -25.20 -46.88
N PHE A 12 22.82 -24.81 -47.63
CA PHE A 12 23.20 -23.40 -47.79
C PHE A 12 22.22 -22.58 -48.65
N VAL A 13 21.51 -23.21 -49.60
CA VAL A 13 20.46 -22.54 -50.39
C VAL A 13 19.11 -22.51 -49.64
N CYS A 14 18.84 -23.42 -48.70
CA CYS A 14 17.63 -23.35 -47.86
C CYS A 14 17.72 -22.29 -46.74
N THR A 15 18.90 -22.03 -46.17
CA THR A 15 19.04 -21.00 -45.13
C THR A 15 19.03 -19.57 -45.67
N CYS A 16 19.52 -19.32 -46.89
CA CYS A 16 19.45 -17.97 -47.49
C CYS A 16 18.08 -17.63 -48.11
N THR A 17 17.25 -18.63 -48.46
CA THR A 17 15.87 -18.38 -48.93
C THR A 17 14.89 -18.25 -47.76
N ALA A 18 15.16 -18.86 -46.60
CA ALA A 18 14.38 -18.65 -45.38
C ALA A 18 14.56 -17.23 -44.82
N ILE A 19 15.76 -16.63 -44.93
CA ILE A 19 16.01 -15.26 -44.45
C ILE A 19 15.46 -14.20 -45.41
N PHE A 20 15.37 -14.49 -46.72
CA PHE A 20 14.81 -13.53 -47.70
C PHE A 20 13.28 -13.65 -47.88
N VAL A 21 12.66 -14.76 -47.47
CA VAL A 21 11.19 -14.89 -47.39
C VAL A 21 10.66 -14.42 -46.02
N LEU A 22 11.46 -14.45 -44.96
CA LEU A 22 11.15 -13.78 -43.67
C LEU A 22 11.31 -12.26 -43.71
N LEU A 23 11.95 -11.69 -44.74
CA LEU A 23 12.10 -10.24 -44.92
C LEU A 23 11.16 -9.62 -45.98
N LEU A 24 10.29 -10.41 -46.62
CA LEU A 24 9.35 -9.93 -47.66
C LEU A 24 7.92 -10.48 -47.54
N SER A 25 7.55 -11.05 -46.38
CA SER A 25 6.20 -11.61 -46.13
C SER A 25 5.46 -10.98 -44.94
N SER A 26 5.84 -9.78 -44.50
CA SER A 26 5.02 -8.93 -43.63
C SER A 26 4.58 -7.65 -44.34
N GLY A 27 4.44 -7.71 -45.67
CA GLY A 27 3.49 -6.90 -46.43
C GLY A 27 2.09 -7.54 -46.43
N GLY A 28 1.69 -8.10 -45.28
CA GLY A 28 0.31 -8.52 -45.02
C GLY A 28 -0.40 -7.33 -44.39
N ALA A 29 -1.55 -6.98 -44.95
CA ALA A 29 -2.42 -5.91 -44.51
C ALA A 29 -2.33 -5.70 -43.00
N TYR A 30 -2.02 -4.46 -42.59
CA TYR A 30 -2.55 -3.95 -41.33
C TYR A 30 -4.04 -4.23 -41.43
N ALA A 31 -4.51 -5.27 -40.75
CA ALA A 31 -5.87 -5.23 -40.27
C ALA A 31 -5.91 -3.91 -39.52
N GLU A 32 -6.79 -3.00 -39.96
CA GLU A 32 -7.29 -1.96 -39.08
C GLU A 32 -7.77 -2.72 -37.85
N GLU A 33 -6.90 -2.81 -36.85
CA GLU A 33 -7.28 -3.09 -35.49
C GLU A 33 -8.30 -2.00 -35.20
N SER A 34 -9.59 -2.38 -35.15
CA SER A 34 -10.64 -1.41 -34.97
C SER A 34 -10.40 -0.76 -33.62
N VAL A 35 -9.85 0.45 -33.68
CA VAL A 35 -9.56 1.28 -32.53
C VAL A 35 -10.92 1.65 -31.96
N CYS A 36 -11.36 0.91 -30.94
CA CYS A 36 -12.35 1.45 -30.04
C CYS A 36 -11.66 2.55 -29.24
N GLU A 37 -12.32 3.69 -29.09
CA GLU A 37 -11.81 4.78 -28.25
C GLU A 37 -11.71 4.25 -26.80
N PRO A 38 -10.72 4.66 -25.99
CA PRO A 38 -10.63 4.25 -24.60
C PRO A 38 -11.94 4.50 -23.85
N ASN A 39 -12.37 3.54 -23.03
CA ASN A 39 -13.65 3.60 -22.30
C ASN A 39 -14.88 3.87 -23.19
N SER A 40 -14.92 3.33 -24.40
CA SER A 40 -16.07 3.50 -25.31
C SER A 40 -17.17 2.44 -25.16
N ILE A 41 -16.90 1.32 -24.48
CA ILE A 41 -17.82 0.19 -24.33
C ILE A 41 -18.16 0.02 -22.85
N GLU A 42 -19.31 0.56 -22.45
CA GLU A 42 -19.84 0.36 -21.10
C GLU A 42 -20.48 -1.05 -21.04
N ILE A 43 -19.95 -1.95 -20.21
CA ILE A 43 -20.25 -3.38 -20.31
C ILE A 43 -21.66 -3.76 -19.86
N ASN A 44 -22.32 -2.92 -19.05
CA ASN A 44 -23.68 -3.13 -18.54
C ASN A 44 -24.78 -2.62 -19.50
N THR A 45 -24.45 -1.74 -20.44
CA THR A 45 -25.43 -1.09 -21.34
C THR A 45 -25.10 -1.28 -22.82
N ALA A 46 -23.86 -1.63 -23.17
CA ALA A 46 -23.42 -1.81 -24.56
C ALA A 46 -24.30 -2.80 -25.34
N SER A 47 -24.50 -2.54 -26.63
CA SER A 47 -25.24 -3.47 -27.48
C SER A 47 -24.44 -4.75 -27.73
N LYS A 48 -25.13 -5.83 -28.12
CA LYS A 48 -24.47 -7.08 -28.52
C LYS A 48 -23.42 -6.87 -29.63
N GLU A 49 -23.64 -5.91 -30.53
CA GLU A 49 -22.71 -5.58 -31.60
C GLU A 49 -21.48 -4.83 -31.10
N ASP A 50 -21.63 -3.95 -30.11
CA ASP A 50 -20.52 -3.23 -29.48
C ASP A 50 -19.67 -4.16 -28.60
N LEU A 51 -20.30 -5.08 -27.85
CA LEU A 51 -19.59 -6.09 -27.07
C LEU A 51 -18.72 -7.01 -27.93
N LYS A 52 -19.09 -7.25 -29.20
CA LYS A 52 -18.30 -8.06 -30.14
C LYS A 52 -17.01 -7.36 -30.59
N LEU A 53 -16.84 -6.08 -30.28
CA LEU A 53 -15.59 -5.34 -30.52
C LEU A 53 -14.52 -5.70 -29.46
N LEU A 54 -14.92 -6.33 -28.35
CA LEU A 54 -14.01 -6.78 -27.30
C LEU A 54 -13.23 -8.06 -27.71
N PRO A 55 -11.94 -8.16 -27.38
CA PRO A 55 -11.07 -9.26 -27.75
C PRO A 55 -11.63 -10.62 -27.31
N GLY A 56 -11.85 -11.50 -28.29
CA GLY A 56 -12.32 -12.84 -28.02
C GLY A 56 -13.80 -12.94 -27.65
N VAL A 57 -14.57 -11.85 -27.71
CA VAL A 57 -16.02 -11.82 -27.48
C VAL A 57 -16.77 -12.03 -28.80
N GLY A 58 -17.22 -13.27 -29.02
CA GLY A 58 -18.10 -13.62 -30.15
C GLY A 58 -19.58 -13.42 -29.82
N PRO A 59 -20.51 -13.62 -30.78
CA PRO A 59 -21.95 -13.42 -30.57
C PRO A 59 -22.54 -14.28 -29.44
N THR A 60 -21.93 -15.44 -29.13
CA THR A 60 -22.34 -16.30 -28.01
C THR A 60 -21.84 -15.78 -26.67
N ILE A 61 -20.65 -15.17 -26.61
CA ILE A 61 -20.10 -14.63 -25.38
C ILE A 61 -20.75 -13.27 -25.10
N ALA A 62 -20.97 -12.43 -26.11
CA ALA A 62 -21.71 -11.18 -25.99
C ALA A 62 -23.12 -11.39 -25.42
N GLU A 63 -23.82 -12.46 -25.82
CA GLU A 63 -25.12 -12.80 -25.21
C GLU A 63 -24.98 -13.13 -23.72
N ARG A 64 -23.96 -13.90 -23.34
CA ARG A 64 -23.73 -14.26 -21.93
C ARG A 64 -23.29 -13.09 -21.07
N ILE A 65 -22.56 -12.14 -21.65
CA ILE A 65 -22.25 -10.87 -20.99
C ILE A 65 -23.56 -10.15 -20.72
N ILE A 66 -24.46 -10.03 -21.71
CA ILE A 66 -25.78 -9.40 -21.51
C ILE A 66 -26.61 -10.14 -20.45
N GLU A 67 -26.63 -11.48 -20.46
CA GLU A 67 -27.32 -12.32 -19.48
C GLU A 67 -26.74 -12.22 -18.07
N GLY A 68 -25.46 -11.86 -17.93
CA GLY A 68 -24.74 -11.78 -16.65
C GLY A 68 -24.69 -10.38 -16.03
N ARG A 69 -25.34 -9.39 -16.66
CA ARG A 69 -25.44 -8.03 -16.12
C ARG A 69 -26.33 -7.99 -14.87
N PRO A 70 -26.08 -7.08 -13.93
CA PRO A 70 -24.99 -6.10 -13.95
C PRO A 70 -23.64 -6.63 -13.43
N PHE A 71 -22.56 -5.97 -13.84
CA PHE A 71 -21.19 -6.16 -13.36
C PHE A 71 -20.73 -4.90 -12.60
N GLY A 72 -20.09 -5.07 -11.45
CA GLY A 72 -19.52 -3.97 -10.66
C GLY A 72 -18.14 -3.52 -11.16
N SER A 73 -17.45 -4.38 -11.90
CA SER A 73 -16.15 -4.08 -12.50
C SER A 73 -15.94 -4.79 -13.84
N VAL A 74 -14.96 -4.32 -14.63
CA VAL A 74 -14.53 -5.05 -15.83
C VAL A 74 -13.96 -6.42 -15.48
N ASP A 75 -13.40 -6.58 -14.28
CA ASP A 75 -12.86 -7.86 -13.79
C ASP A 75 -13.97 -8.92 -13.57
N ASP A 76 -15.20 -8.50 -13.28
CA ASP A 76 -16.33 -9.40 -13.03
C ASP A 76 -16.75 -10.17 -14.30
N LEU A 77 -16.32 -9.73 -15.48
CA LEU A 77 -16.46 -10.48 -16.72
C LEU A 77 -15.82 -11.88 -16.65
N ILE A 78 -14.93 -12.13 -15.68
CA ILE A 78 -14.38 -13.48 -15.43
C ILE A 78 -15.46 -14.51 -15.07
N SER A 79 -16.59 -14.08 -14.49
CA SER A 79 -17.73 -14.93 -14.16
C SER A 79 -18.48 -15.43 -15.40
N VAL A 80 -18.34 -14.73 -16.53
CA VAL A 80 -19.01 -15.07 -17.79
C VAL A 80 -18.35 -16.30 -18.42
N SER A 81 -19.10 -17.41 -18.48
CA SER A 81 -18.61 -18.66 -19.07
C SER A 81 -18.07 -18.44 -20.49
N GLY A 82 -16.77 -18.69 -20.68
CA GLY A 82 -16.06 -18.46 -21.95
C GLY A 82 -15.15 -17.24 -21.95
N ILE A 83 -15.20 -16.38 -20.94
CA ILE A 83 -14.15 -15.43 -20.59
C ILE A 83 -13.29 -16.11 -19.52
N GLY A 84 -11.98 -16.06 -19.72
CA GLY A 84 -11.00 -16.63 -18.78
C GLY A 84 -9.81 -15.68 -18.70
N GLN A 85 -8.90 -15.89 -17.74
CA GLN A 85 -7.86 -14.92 -17.37
C GLN A 85 -7.15 -14.26 -18.56
N LYS A 86 -6.78 -15.05 -19.58
CA LYS A 86 -6.14 -14.52 -20.78
C LYS A 86 -7.04 -13.57 -21.57
N ARG A 87 -8.31 -13.91 -21.77
CA ARG A 87 -9.26 -13.06 -22.50
C ARG A 87 -9.64 -11.82 -21.71
N LEU A 88 -9.80 -11.96 -20.39
CA LEU A 88 -10.03 -10.81 -19.53
C LEU A 88 -8.85 -9.84 -19.61
N GLN A 89 -7.62 -10.36 -19.53
CA GLN A 89 -6.42 -9.56 -19.69
C GLN A 89 -6.36 -8.89 -21.07
N ASP A 90 -6.65 -9.61 -22.16
CA ASP A 90 -6.70 -9.04 -23.51
C ASP A 90 -7.76 -7.90 -23.60
N ILE A 91 -8.91 -8.03 -22.92
CA ILE A 91 -9.97 -7.02 -22.85
C ILE A 91 -9.50 -5.78 -22.05
N LYS A 92 -8.83 -5.98 -20.91
CA LYS A 92 -8.28 -4.89 -20.09
C LYS A 92 -7.16 -4.15 -20.81
N GLU A 93 -6.27 -4.87 -21.49
CA GLU A 93 -5.18 -4.29 -22.27
C GLU A 93 -5.67 -3.50 -23.48
N GLN A 94 -6.83 -3.86 -24.04
CA GLN A 94 -7.46 -3.07 -25.10
C GLN A 94 -7.97 -1.71 -24.58
N GLY A 95 -8.36 -1.62 -23.30
CA GLY A 95 -8.73 -0.36 -22.64
C GLY A 95 -10.07 0.24 -23.09
N CYS A 96 -10.93 -0.52 -23.78
CA CYS A 96 -12.21 -0.03 -24.29
C CYS A 96 -13.40 -0.31 -23.36
N ALA A 97 -13.32 -1.38 -22.56
CA ALA A 97 -14.35 -1.78 -21.63
C ALA A 97 -14.28 -0.97 -20.34
N TRP A 98 -15.42 -0.49 -19.84
CA TRP A 98 -15.56 0.16 -18.55
C TRP A 98 -16.94 -0.15 -17.94
N VAL A 99 -17.10 0.14 -16.65
CA VAL A 99 -18.36 0.00 -15.90
C VAL A 99 -18.76 1.36 -15.36
N ASN A 100 -20.02 1.75 -15.58
CA ASN A 100 -20.59 2.88 -14.85
C ASN A 100 -21.14 2.38 -13.51
N VAL A 101 -20.45 2.72 -12.41
CA VAL A 101 -20.84 2.30 -11.05
C VAL A 101 -22.11 3.04 -10.59
N GLU A 102 -22.43 4.19 -11.19
CA GLU A 102 -23.60 5.04 -10.86
C GLU A 102 -24.94 4.49 -11.36
N LEU A 103 -24.94 3.49 -12.27
CA LEU A 103 -26.18 2.89 -12.84
C LEU A 103 -26.57 1.55 -12.19
N LEU A 104 -25.92 1.15 -11.10
CA LEU A 104 -26.17 -0.13 -10.42
C LEU A 104 -27.24 -0.04 -9.32
N GLU A 105 -27.71 1.17 -8.99
CA GLU A 105 -28.62 1.45 -7.88
C GLU A 105 -30.08 1.70 -8.30
N GLU A 106 -30.39 1.82 -9.60
CA GLU A 106 -31.75 2.19 -10.05
C GLU A 106 -32.71 0.99 -10.23
N ASP A 107 -32.23 -0.26 -10.27
CA ASP A 107 -33.08 -1.43 -10.61
C ASP A 107 -33.58 -2.25 -9.39
N GLU A 108 -33.16 -1.94 -8.17
CA GLU A 108 -33.62 -2.65 -6.95
C GLU A 108 -34.90 -2.06 -6.33
N GLU A 109 -35.34 -0.86 -6.73
CA GLU A 109 -36.56 -0.23 -6.18
C GLU A 109 -37.88 -0.78 -6.77
N GLU A 110 -37.88 -1.42 -7.94
CA GLU A 110 -39.14 -1.86 -8.60
C GLU A 110 -39.65 -3.24 -8.11
N VAL A 111 -38.85 -4.00 -7.34
CA VAL A 111 -39.24 -5.36 -6.86
C VAL A 111 -39.85 -5.35 -5.46
N VAL A 112 -39.76 -4.23 -4.73
CA VAL A 112 -40.20 -4.14 -3.32
C VAL A 112 -41.71 -3.82 -3.20
N GLU A 113 -42.33 -3.23 -4.23
CA GLU A 113 -43.75 -2.82 -4.15
C GLU A 113 -44.74 -4.00 -4.26
N GLU A 114 -44.43 -5.08 -4.99
CA GLU A 114 -45.34 -6.24 -5.11
C GLU A 114 -45.29 -7.19 -3.91
N GLY A 115 -44.18 -7.21 -3.16
CA GLY A 115 -44.01 -8.09 -1.99
C GLY A 115 -44.57 -7.52 -0.68
N GLN A 116 -44.85 -6.21 -0.63
CA GLN A 116 -45.38 -5.54 0.56
C GLN A 116 -46.92 -5.59 0.63
N GLU A 117 -47.63 -5.76 -0.49
CA GLU A 117 -49.09 -5.94 -0.47
C GLU A 117 -49.53 -7.33 0.04
N GLU A 118 -48.73 -8.39 -0.15
CA GLU A 118 -49.09 -9.76 0.34
C GLU A 118 -48.87 -9.94 1.87
N LEU A 119 -48.01 -9.13 2.51
CA LEU A 119 -47.73 -9.24 3.95
C LEU A 119 -48.68 -8.40 4.82
N GLU A 120 -49.32 -7.36 4.27
CA GLU A 120 -50.31 -6.56 5.00
C GLU A 120 -51.70 -7.20 5.03
N GLU A 121 -52.00 -8.19 4.17
CA GLU A 121 -53.26 -8.94 4.21
C GLU A 121 -53.26 -10.08 5.28
N GLU A 122 -52.10 -10.69 5.60
CA GLU A 122 -52.02 -11.76 6.62
C GLU A 122 -52.03 -11.24 8.07
N GLU A 123 -51.57 -10.01 8.32
CA GLU A 123 -51.62 -9.42 9.67
C GLU A 123 -52.99 -8.83 10.05
N GLN A 124 -53.89 -8.60 9.08
CA GLN A 124 -55.26 -8.17 9.34
C GLN A 124 -56.23 -9.34 9.59
N GLU A 125 -55.92 -10.57 9.16
CA GLU A 125 -56.75 -11.75 9.48
C GLU A 125 -56.51 -12.32 10.89
N ASN A 126 -55.37 -12.03 11.53
CA ASN A 126 -55.02 -12.57 12.86
C ASN A 126 -55.47 -11.72 14.06
N GLN A 127 -56.18 -10.61 13.85
CA GLN A 127 -56.73 -9.77 14.94
C GLN A 127 -58.26 -9.82 15.11
N GLU A 128 -58.96 -10.69 14.37
CA GLU A 128 -60.42 -10.91 14.55
C GLU A 128 -60.80 -12.24 15.23
N GLU A 129 -59.84 -13.08 15.64
CA GLU A 129 -60.10 -14.36 16.33
C GLU A 129 -59.75 -14.40 17.83
N GLU A 130 -59.88 -13.30 18.58
CA GLU A 130 -60.03 -13.38 20.04
C GLU A 130 -61.10 -12.42 20.57
N GLY A 131 -62.34 -12.88 20.52
CA GLY A 131 -63.44 -12.25 21.25
C GLY A 131 -64.77 -12.94 21.02
N VAL A 132 -65.17 -13.83 21.93
CA VAL A 132 -66.55 -14.04 22.45
C VAL A 132 -66.64 -15.42 23.13
N GLY A 133 -67.12 -15.44 24.39
CA GLY A 133 -67.73 -16.66 24.95
C GLY A 133 -67.66 -16.81 26.46
N GLU A 134 -68.59 -16.17 27.18
CA GLU A 134 -68.85 -16.38 28.61
C GLU A 134 -69.41 -17.79 28.96
N SER A 135 -69.23 -18.15 30.23
CA SER A 135 -70.22 -18.72 31.18
C SER A 135 -70.06 -20.18 31.68
N GLU A 136 -70.11 -20.28 33.02
CA GLU A 136 -70.61 -21.38 33.89
C GLU A 136 -69.76 -22.67 33.91
N GLU A 137 -69.50 -23.38 35.02
CA GLU A 137 -70.06 -23.45 36.37
C GLU A 137 -69.12 -24.34 37.23
N GLU A 138 -69.15 -24.16 38.56
CA GLU A 138 -68.82 -25.13 39.64
C GLU A 138 -67.38 -25.72 39.68
N GLY A 139 -66.64 -25.75 40.80
CA GLY A 139 -67.00 -25.96 42.19
C GLY A 139 -66.01 -27.01 42.76
N GLU A 140 -65.60 -26.84 44.03
CA GLU A 140 -64.68 -27.71 44.81
C GLU A 140 -63.18 -27.53 44.47
N GLY A 141 -62.26 -27.22 45.36
CA GLY A 141 -62.21 -27.32 46.81
C GLY A 141 -60.93 -28.07 47.21
N ILE A 142 -60.20 -27.51 48.20
CA ILE A 142 -59.29 -28.20 49.13
C ILE A 142 -57.76 -28.14 48.83
N GLN A 143 -57.12 -27.27 49.64
CA GLN A 143 -55.90 -27.40 50.48
C GLN A 143 -54.50 -27.48 49.85
N ASP A 144 -53.71 -26.43 50.17
CA ASP A 144 -52.51 -26.47 51.02
C ASP A 144 -51.79 -27.82 51.16
N ASP A 145 -50.51 -27.88 50.77
CA ASP A 145 -49.45 -28.16 51.73
C ASP A 145 -48.06 -27.78 51.18
N GLU A 146 -47.29 -27.12 52.05
CA GLU A 146 -45.84 -26.93 51.96
C GLU A 146 -45.13 -28.28 52.21
N SER A 147 -43.96 -28.50 51.58
CA SER A 147 -42.71 -28.87 52.29
C SER A 147 -41.62 -29.35 51.32
N ASP A 148 -40.43 -28.75 51.47
CA ASP A 148 -39.12 -29.39 51.60
C ASP A 148 -38.95 -30.86 51.13
N ASP A 149 -37.96 -31.13 50.28
CA ASP A 149 -36.74 -31.80 50.75
C ASP A 149 -35.63 -31.85 49.68
N ALA A 150 -34.40 -31.92 50.19
CA ALA A 150 -33.14 -31.92 49.46
C ALA A 150 -32.66 -33.34 49.07
N ASN A 151 -31.73 -33.34 48.11
CA ASN A 151 -30.69 -34.35 47.81
C ASN A 151 -31.13 -35.77 47.42
N GLU A 152 -30.60 -36.24 46.29
CA GLU A 152 -29.91 -37.54 46.25
C GLU A 152 -28.94 -37.59 45.06
N ASP A 153 -27.68 -37.87 45.41
CA ASP A 153 -26.57 -38.23 44.53
C ASP A 153 -26.80 -39.60 43.89
N GLU A 154 -26.37 -39.80 42.65
CA GLU A 154 -25.93 -41.12 42.18
C GLU A 154 -24.60 -41.02 41.40
N ASP A 155 -23.55 -41.54 42.05
CA ASP A 155 -22.29 -41.99 41.47
C ASP A 155 -22.50 -43.22 40.56
N SER A 156 -21.66 -43.39 39.52
CA SER A 156 -20.88 -44.64 39.36
C SER A 156 -19.86 -44.65 38.20
N GLU A 157 -18.60 -44.80 38.63
CA GLU A 157 -17.51 -45.70 38.16
C GLU A 157 -16.90 -45.50 36.74
N GLU A 158 -15.66 -45.02 36.61
CA GLU A 158 -14.35 -45.66 36.86
C GLU A 158 -13.97 -46.88 35.98
N ALA A 159 -12.99 -46.63 35.09
CA ALA A 159 -11.83 -47.50 34.83
C ALA A 159 -10.74 -46.58 34.20
N GLY A 160 -9.52 -46.40 34.70
CA GLY A 160 -8.71 -47.20 35.62
C GLY A 160 -7.57 -47.88 34.85
N GLY A 161 -6.36 -47.28 34.84
CA GLY A 161 -5.14 -48.09 34.71
C GLY A 161 -3.89 -47.49 34.04
N SER A 162 -2.94 -47.09 34.90
CA SER A 162 -1.47 -47.18 34.76
C SER A 162 -0.76 -46.09 33.93
N GLY A 163 0.13 -45.26 34.45
CA GLY A 163 1.07 -45.47 35.55
C GLY A 163 2.51 -45.48 34.98
N GLY A 164 3.17 -44.32 34.97
CA GLY A 164 4.55 -44.17 34.48
C GLY A 164 5.20 -42.91 35.03
N ASN A 165 5.85 -43.04 36.18
CA ASN A 165 6.59 -41.99 36.87
C ASN A 165 7.93 -41.77 36.14
N GLY A 166 8.10 -40.62 35.49
CA GLY A 166 9.33 -40.20 34.82
C GLY A 166 9.75 -38.81 35.27
N SER A 167 10.66 -38.76 36.23
CA SER A 167 11.37 -37.55 36.66
C SER A 167 12.30 -37.05 35.55
N GLY A 168 12.22 -35.76 35.19
CA GLY A 168 13.32 -35.07 34.52
C GLY A 168 12.91 -34.00 33.52
N GLY A 169 13.27 -32.75 33.84
CA GLY A 169 13.35 -31.66 32.86
C GLY A 169 12.29 -30.58 33.04
N SER A 170 12.50 -29.70 34.03
CA SER A 170 11.99 -28.33 33.92
C SER A 170 12.76 -27.68 32.77
N GLY A 171 12.29 -27.89 31.54
CA GLY A 171 12.65 -27.04 30.42
C GLY A 171 12.06 -25.67 30.74
N GLY A 172 12.88 -24.78 31.29
CA GLY A 172 12.60 -23.36 31.11
C GLY A 172 12.50 -23.18 29.60
N SER A 173 11.29 -22.94 29.10
CA SER A 173 11.13 -22.30 27.82
C SER A 173 11.92 -21.01 27.95
N ASP A 174 13.08 -20.95 27.29
CA ASP A 174 13.70 -19.66 27.00
C ASP A 174 12.57 -18.76 26.47
N PRO A 175 12.43 -17.52 26.97
CA PRO A 175 11.44 -16.61 26.42
C PRO A 175 11.64 -16.59 24.90
N ALA A 176 10.54 -16.69 24.15
CA ALA A 176 10.59 -16.62 22.70
C ALA A 176 11.50 -15.44 22.30
N PRO A 177 12.38 -15.62 21.29
CA PRO A 177 13.29 -14.56 20.91
C PRO A 177 12.48 -13.31 20.58
N VAL A 178 12.73 -12.23 21.32
CA VAL A 178 12.11 -10.93 21.07
C VAL A 178 12.46 -10.54 19.62
N VAL A 179 11.45 -10.45 18.78
CA VAL A 179 11.63 -10.05 17.38
C VAL A 179 12.07 -8.59 17.36
N ASP A 180 13.25 -8.32 16.81
CA ASP A 180 13.73 -6.94 16.62
C ASP A 180 12.94 -6.30 15.48
N ILE A 181 12.02 -5.39 15.83
CA ILE A 181 11.17 -4.66 14.89
C ILE A 181 12.02 -3.93 13.83
N ASN A 182 13.25 -3.50 14.14
CA ASN A 182 14.10 -2.85 13.14
C ASN A 182 14.50 -3.81 12.01
N VAL A 183 14.74 -5.09 12.33
CA VAL A 183 15.06 -6.11 11.33
C VAL A 183 13.84 -6.37 10.43
N VAL A 184 12.65 -6.41 11.03
CA VAL A 184 11.38 -6.57 10.33
C VAL A 184 11.15 -5.40 9.36
N LEU A 185 11.29 -4.16 9.82
CA LEU A 185 11.12 -2.96 9.01
C LEU A 185 12.12 -2.90 7.84
N VAL A 186 13.39 -3.25 8.08
CA VAL A 186 14.41 -3.28 7.01
C VAL A 186 14.02 -4.24 5.88
N LYS A 187 13.49 -5.42 6.21
CA LYS A 187 13.02 -6.38 5.20
C LYS A 187 11.79 -5.87 4.45
N ALA A 188 10.82 -5.30 5.16
CA ALA A 188 9.61 -4.76 4.56
C ALA A 188 9.91 -3.61 3.59
N VAL A 189 10.84 -2.73 3.94
CA VAL A 189 11.31 -1.67 3.04
C VAL A 189 12.01 -2.27 1.81
N ALA A 190 12.86 -3.29 1.98
CA ALA A 190 13.49 -3.96 0.85
C ALA A 190 12.46 -4.61 -0.10
N PHE A 191 11.36 -5.15 0.44
CA PHE A 191 10.24 -5.63 -0.36
C PHE A 191 9.58 -4.49 -1.16
N LEU A 192 9.24 -3.37 -0.50
CA LEU A 192 8.58 -2.22 -1.11
C LEU A 192 9.43 -1.51 -2.17
N GLN A 193 10.76 -1.51 -2.04
CA GLN A 193 11.68 -0.97 -3.05
C GLN A 193 11.60 -1.67 -4.41
N ASN A 194 11.01 -2.86 -4.47
CA ASN A 194 10.78 -3.61 -5.70
C ASN A 194 9.35 -3.46 -6.25
N GLN A 195 8.52 -2.62 -5.64
CA GLN A 195 7.15 -2.33 -6.08
C GLN A 195 7.08 -1.00 -6.86
N GLU A 196 5.99 -0.81 -7.60
CA GLU A 196 5.68 0.50 -8.19
C GLU A 196 5.37 1.50 -7.09
N LEU A 197 5.95 2.71 -7.17
CA LEU A 197 5.72 3.74 -6.16
C LEU A 197 4.26 4.19 -6.17
N SER A 198 3.65 4.18 -5.00
CA SER A 198 2.33 4.74 -4.72
C SER A 198 2.42 5.75 -3.55
N PRO A 199 1.39 6.58 -3.32
CA PRO A 199 1.33 7.41 -2.12
C PRO A 199 1.54 6.63 -0.81
N ASP A 200 0.96 5.42 -0.70
CA ASP A 200 1.08 4.58 0.49
C ASP A 200 2.54 4.14 0.73
N ILE A 201 3.25 3.74 -0.35
CA ILE A 201 4.67 3.35 -0.26
C ILE A 201 5.57 4.53 0.07
N VAL A 202 5.27 5.72 -0.48
CA VAL A 202 5.97 6.96 -0.11
C VAL A 202 5.84 7.20 1.39
N MET A 203 4.62 7.16 1.92
CA MET A 203 4.36 7.37 3.35
C MET A 203 5.05 6.32 4.22
N ALA A 204 5.07 5.06 3.79
CA ALA A 204 5.81 3.99 4.47
C ALA A 204 7.32 4.24 4.52
N PHE A 205 7.95 4.68 3.41
CA PHE A 205 9.36 5.06 3.40
C PHE A 205 9.65 6.24 4.32
N ILE A 206 8.81 7.29 4.30
CA ILE A 206 8.98 8.43 5.20
C ILE A 206 8.84 8.02 6.67
N ALA A 207 7.90 7.12 7.00
CA ALA A 207 7.65 6.68 8.37
C ALA A 207 8.90 6.07 9.04
N VAL A 208 9.73 5.38 8.25
CA VAL A 208 11.02 4.80 8.69
C VAL A 208 12.24 5.71 8.42
N GLY A 209 12.00 6.97 8.05
CA GLY A 209 13.05 7.97 7.83
C GLY A 209 13.82 7.85 6.51
N GLN A 210 13.28 7.15 5.52
CA GLN A 210 13.81 7.14 4.15
C GLN A 210 13.20 8.26 3.30
N SER A 211 13.86 8.59 2.19
CA SER A 211 13.32 9.50 1.18
C SER A 211 12.60 8.72 0.07
N ALA A 212 11.69 9.38 -0.64
CA ALA A 212 10.97 8.81 -1.77
C ALA A 212 10.78 9.84 -2.89
N ASP A 213 10.78 9.39 -4.14
CA ASP A 213 10.46 10.23 -5.28
C ASP A 213 8.94 10.35 -5.46
N ILE A 214 8.42 11.58 -5.47
CA ILE A 214 7.00 11.86 -5.67
C ILE A 214 6.71 12.47 -7.04
N SER A 215 7.67 12.46 -7.98
CA SER A 215 7.53 13.07 -9.31
C SER A 215 6.38 12.47 -10.13
N PHE A 216 5.95 11.24 -9.84
CA PHE A 216 4.79 10.61 -10.49
C PHE A 216 3.48 11.36 -10.21
N LEU A 217 3.39 12.10 -9.11
CA LEU A 217 2.24 12.94 -8.80
C LEU A 217 2.11 14.16 -9.71
N LYS A 218 3.14 14.50 -10.51
CA LYS A 218 3.03 15.56 -11.53
C LYS A 218 2.12 15.24 -12.71
N THR A 219 1.87 13.96 -12.93
CA THR A 219 0.93 13.49 -13.95
C THR A 219 -0.33 12.92 -13.34
N PHE A 220 -0.51 13.05 -12.02
CA PHE A 220 -1.71 12.59 -11.33
C PHE A 220 -2.91 13.46 -11.69
N PHE A 221 -4.06 12.81 -11.83
CA PHE A 221 -5.36 13.44 -11.94
C PHE A 221 -6.35 12.61 -11.13
N GLY A 222 -7.24 13.27 -10.39
CA GLY A 222 -8.33 12.65 -9.65
C GLY A 222 -9.60 13.46 -9.83
N ASP A 223 -10.74 12.82 -9.61
CA ASP A 223 -12.08 13.36 -9.80
C ASP A 223 -12.97 13.25 -8.55
N SER A 224 -12.40 12.79 -7.43
CA SER A 224 -13.06 12.68 -6.13
C SER A 224 -12.20 13.24 -4.99
N ALA A 225 -12.82 13.49 -3.84
CA ALA A 225 -12.12 13.97 -2.63
C ALA A 225 -11.04 12.97 -2.18
N ILE A 226 -11.39 11.69 -2.02
CA ILE A 226 -10.43 10.63 -1.65
C ILE A 226 -9.25 10.52 -2.61
N SER A 227 -9.48 10.72 -3.91
CA SER A 227 -8.42 10.65 -4.92
C SER A 227 -7.31 11.68 -4.66
N TYR A 228 -7.64 12.86 -4.13
CA TYR A 228 -6.65 13.89 -3.79
C TYR A 228 -6.05 13.74 -2.38
N ALA A 229 -6.77 13.12 -1.44
CA ALA A 229 -6.34 13.04 -0.05
C ALA A 229 -5.01 12.28 0.13
N LYS A 230 -4.87 11.08 -0.45
CA LYS A 230 -3.63 10.29 -0.38
C LYS A 230 -2.43 10.97 -1.04
N PRO A 231 -2.52 11.53 -2.26
CA PRO A 231 -1.47 12.37 -2.83
C PRO A 231 -1.03 13.51 -1.92
N ILE A 232 -1.96 14.23 -1.30
CA ILE A 232 -1.63 15.31 -0.35
C ILE A 232 -0.84 14.77 0.84
N LEU A 233 -1.28 13.65 1.42
CA LEU A 233 -0.59 13.00 2.53
C LEU A 233 0.84 12.58 2.13
N ALA A 234 1.03 12.02 0.94
CA ALA A 234 2.35 11.66 0.44
C ALA A 234 3.25 12.88 0.15
N ILE A 235 2.71 13.95 -0.44
CA ILE A 235 3.45 15.20 -0.70
C ILE A 235 3.94 15.80 0.62
N THR A 236 3.02 15.94 1.58
CA THR A 236 3.31 16.47 2.92
C THR A 236 4.24 15.56 3.69
N ALA A 237 4.14 14.22 3.56
CA ALA A 237 5.11 13.26 4.12
C ALA A 237 6.56 13.60 3.71
N THR A 238 6.78 14.02 2.46
CA THR A 238 8.12 14.44 1.99
C THR A 238 8.54 15.84 2.44
N GLY A 239 7.70 16.56 3.20
CA GLY A 239 7.92 17.94 3.61
C GLY A 239 7.65 18.97 2.50
N GLN A 240 7.06 18.56 1.38
CA GLN A 240 6.67 19.47 0.29
C GLN A 240 5.27 20.04 0.54
N ASP A 241 4.99 21.23 -0.03
CA ASP A 241 3.69 21.88 0.09
C ASP A 241 2.76 21.48 -1.07
N PRO A 242 1.64 20.78 -0.80
CA PRO A 242 0.66 20.36 -1.81
C PRO A 242 -0.05 21.51 -2.53
N ARG A 243 0.14 22.76 -2.09
CA ARG A 243 -0.34 23.96 -2.79
C ARG A 243 0.56 24.40 -3.95
N THR A 244 1.83 23.96 -3.93
CA THR A 244 2.86 24.40 -4.88
C THR A 244 3.46 23.24 -5.68
N PHE A 245 3.48 22.05 -5.10
CA PHE A 245 3.74 20.81 -5.79
C PHE A 245 2.42 20.02 -5.84
N PRO A 246 1.98 19.51 -7.01
CA PRO A 246 2.77 19.27 -8.22
C PRO A 246 2.60 20.31 -9.33
N GLU A 247 2.55 21.62 -9.01
CA GLU A 247 2.21 22.74 -9.92
C GLU A 247 0.69 23.00 -10.05
N GLU A 248 -0.12 22.27 -9.30
CA GLU A 248 -1.55 22.53 -9.05
C GLU A 248 -1.79 22.54 -7.53
N ASP A 249 -2.71 23.36 -7.06
CA ASP A 249 -3.06 23.42 -5.63
C ASP A 249 -3.99 22.27 -5.27
N PHE A 250 -3.43 21.16 -4.80
CA PHE A 250 -4.21 19.99 -4.39
C PHE A 250 -5.07 20.26 -3.15
N VAL A 251 -4.68 21.22 -2.29
CA VAL A 251 -5.50 21.60 -1.13
C VAL A 251 -6.76 22.32 -1.58
N GLU A 252 -6.63 23.26 -2.51
CA GLU A 252 -7.78 23.93 -3.13
C GLU A 252 -8.67 22.92 -3.88
N LYS A 253 -8.07 21.98 -4.61
CA LYS A 253 -8.82 20.89 -5.28
C LYS A 253 -9.61 20.04 -4.32
N LEU A 254 -8.97 19.54 -3.26
CA LEU A 254 -9.66 18.75 -2.25
C LEU A 254 -10.85 19.54 -1.67
N LYS A 255 -10.63 20.78 -1.25
CA LYS A 255 -11.69 21.63 -0.71
C LYS A 255 -12.81 21.97 -1.71
N SER A 256 -12.59 21.80 -3.01
CA SER A 256 -13.63 22.03 -4.02
C SER A 256 -14.72 20.95 -4.06
N PHE A 257 -14.49 19.80 -3.42
CA PHE A 257 -15.45 18.70 -3.32
C PHE A 257 -16.39 18.82 -2.11
N THR A 258 -16.38 19.94 -1.40
CA THR A 258 -17.31 20.15 -0.26
C THR A 258 -18.69 20.60 -0.74
N ASP A 259 -19.73 20.17 -0.06
CA ASP A 259 -21.12 20.61 -0.24
C ASP A 259 -21.59 21.60 0.85
N ASP A 260 -20.65 22.21 1.57
CA ASP A 260 -20.84 23.04 2.78
C ASP A 260 -21.31 22.28 4.04
N THR A 261 -21.51 20.95 3.97
CA THR A 261 -21.87 20.10 5.12
C THR A 261 -20.86 18.99 5.39
N GLN A 262 -20.24 18.46 4.35
CA GLN A 262 -19.21 17.43 4.38
C GLN A 262 -18.25 17.60 3.18
N LEU A 263 -17.25 16.74 3.07
CA LEU A 263 -16.30 16.69 1.97
C LEU A 263 -16.46 15.41 1.14
N GLY A 264 -16.78 15.53 -0.14
CA GLY A 264 -16.91 14.37 -1.04
C GLY A 264 -18.36 13.91 -1.23
N ASP A 265 -18.56 12.61 -1.31
CA ASP A 265 -19.88 12.00 -1.49
C ASP A 265 -20.61 11.88 -0.13
N PRO A 266 -21.83 12.43 0.01
CA PRO A 266 -22.58 12.36 1.27
C PRO A 266 -23.02 10.95 1.68
N SER A 267 -22.88 9.95 0.80
CA SER A 267 -23.08 8.54 1.14
C SER A 267 -21.84 7.89 1.78
N LEU A 268 -20.67 8.55 1.75
CA LEU A 268 -19.41 8.01 2.23
C LEU A 268 -18.92 8.78 3.46
N LEU A 269 -18.44 8.07 4.49
CA LEU A 269 -17.71 8.72 5.59
C LEU A 269 -16.21 8.88 5.27
N ASN A 270 -15.71 8.00 4.39
CA ASN A 270 -14.31 7.86 4.14
C ASN A 270 -13.69 9.11 3.45
N ASP A 271 -14.44 9.80 2.60
CA ASP A 271 -13.98 11.06 1.99
C ASP A 271 -13.66 12.13 3.05
N ASP A 272 -14.52 12.28 4.07
CA ASP A 272 -14.31 13.19 5.19
C ASP A 272 -13.13 12.78 6.08
N ILE A 273 -12.99 11.49 6.37
CA ILE A 273 -11.89 10.95 7.18
C ILE A 273 -10.55 11.28 6.52
N TRP A 274 -10.38 10.89 5.26
CA TRP A 274 -9.15 11.15 4.50
C TRP A 274 -8.95 12.64 4.22
N GLY A 275 -10.04 13.35 3.97
CA GLY A 275 -10.07 14.80 3.80
C GLY A 275 -9.48 15.55 4.99
N ILE A 276 -9.97 15.26 6.19
CA ILE A 276 -9.45 15.84 7.43
C ILE A 276 -7.96 15.55 7.56
N LEU A 277 -7.55 14.28 7.42
CA LEU A 277 -6.14 13.89 7.55
C LEU A 277 -5.24 14.66 6.56
N ALA A 278 -5.65 14.77 5.30
CA ALA A 278 -4.92 15.44 4.24
C ALA A 278 -4.85 16.96 4.44
N LEU A 279 -5.97 17.62 4.78
CA LEU A 279 -5.98 19.06 5.05
C LEU A 279 -5.11 19.40 6.26
N ARG A 280 -5.20 18.59 7.32
CA ARG A 280 -4.42 18.76 8.55
C ARG A 280 -2.93 18.52 8.30
N SER A 281 -2.57 17.53 7.47
CA SER A 281 -1.18 17.32 7.06
C SER A 281 -0.62 18.49 6.25
N ALA A 282 -1.45 19.14 5.43
CA ALA A 282 -1.10 20.34 4.68
C ALA A 282 -1.06 21.62 5.53
N GLY A 283 -1.21 21.51 6.85
CA GLY A 283 -1.18 22.63 7.79
C GLY A 283 -2.47 23.46 7.81
N VAL A 284 -3.56 23.03 7.16
CA VAL A 284 -4.85 23.74 7.27
C VAL A 284 -5.28 23.75 8.74
N PRO A 285 -5.64 24.90 9.34
CA PRO A 285 -6.01 24.96 10.74
C PRO A 285 -7.20 24.07 11.06
N ALA A 286 -7.21 23.42 12.23
CA ALA A 286 -8.34 22.60 12.66
C ALA A 286 -9.68 23.37 12.66
N SER A 287 -9.64 24.70 12.85
CA SER A 287 -10.82 25.57 12.80
C SER A 287 -11.34 25.89 11.39
N ASP A 288 -10.72 25.36 10.34
CA ASP A 288 -11.21 25.54 8.96
C ASP A 288 -12.64 24.99 8.84
N PRO A 289 -13.58 25.70 8.17
CA PRO A 289 -14.97 25.26 8.06
C PRO A 289 -15.12 23.86 7.46
N VAL A 290 -14.32 23.50 6.46
CA VAL A 290 -14.39 22.17 5.84
C VAL A 290 -14.07 21.09 6.86
N ILE A 291 -12.99 21.26 7.64
CA ILE A 291 -12.60 20.31 8.70
C ILE A 291 -13.68 20.23 9.80
N GLN A 292 -14.27 21.36 10.19
CA GLN A 292 -15.30 21.37 11.23
C GLN A 292 -16.62 20.76 10.76
N ASN A 293 -16.97 20.93 9.48
CA ASN A 293 -18.14 20.34 8.86
C ASN A 293 -17.97 18.81 8.74
N SER A 294 -16.86 18.35 8.15
CA SER A 294 -16.50 16.93 8.11
C SER A 294 -16.47 16.28 9.50
N LYS A 295 -15.90 16.96 10.50
CA LYS A 295 -15.97 16.50 11.89
C LYS A 295 -17.39 16.32 12.37
N ALA A 296 -18.26 17.29 12.12
CA ALA A 296 -19.65 17.25 12.57
C ALA A 296 -20.42 16.11 11.89
N PHE A 297 -20.17 15.89 10.60
CA PHE A 297 -20.74 14.79 9.82
C PHE A 297 -20.33 13.42 10.41
N LEU A 298 -19.03 13.19 10.62
CA LEU A 298 -18.53 11.97 11.25
C LEU A 298 -19.14 11.75 12.65
N LEU A 299 -19.23 12.80 13.48
CA LEU A 299 -19.83 12.66 14.82
C LEU A 299 -21.33 12.38 14.79
N GLN A 300 -22.03 12.80 13.74
CA GLN A 300 -23.45 12.50 13.55
C GLN A 300 -23.67 11.05 13.16
N ASP A 301 -22.72 10.46 12.42
CA ASP A 301 -22.80 9.11 11.87
C ASP A 301 -22.07 8.04 12.71
N GLN A 302 -21.67 8.36 13.95
CA GLN A 302 -21.13 7.35 14.87
C GLN A 302 -22.23 6.37 15.28
N ASN A 303 -21.95 5.07 15.09
CA ASN A 303 -22.89 4.01 15.46
C ASN A 303 -23.01 3.85 16.99
N ALA A 304 -24.09 3.20 17.41
CA ALA A 304 -24.40 3.00 18.83
C ALA A 304 -23.38 2.13 19.58
N ASP A 305 -22.65 1.27 18.86
CA ASP A 305 -21.53 0.48 19.37
C ASP A 305 -20.23 1.29 19.51
N GLY A 306 -20.21 2.53 19.00
CA GLY A 306 -19.08 3.44 19.04
C GLY A 306 -18.20 3.44 17.79
N GLY A 307 -18.44 2.54 16.83
CA GLY A 307 -17.64 2.47 15.61
C GLY A 307 -18.14 3.40 14.50
N TRP A 308 -17.42 3.36 13.38
CA TRP A 308 -17.80 3.95 12.09
C TRP A 308 -17.66 2.90 11.00
N ALA A 309 -18.38 3.12 9.91
CA ALA A 309 -18.35 2.32 8.71
C ALA A 309 -17.66 3.08 7.58
N TRP A 310 -17.45 2.40 6.46
CA TRP A 310 -17.04 3.03 5.19
C TRP A 310 -18.10 4.02 4.66
N ASP A 311 -19.37 3.58 4.61
CA ASP A 311 -20.52 4.34 4.14
C ASP A 311 -21.32 4.96 5.29
N ALA A 312 -22.00 6.08 5.02
CA ALA A 312 -22.90 6.72 5.95
C ALA A 312 -24.10 5.80 6.28
N GLY A 313 -24.35 5.58 7.58
CA GLY A 313 -25.36 4.64 8.08
C GLY A 313 -24.98 3.15 7.94
N GLY A 314 -23.75 2.84 7.50
CA GLY A 314 -23.25 1.47 7.40
C GLY A 314 -22.97 0.81 8.74
N THR A 315 -22.66 -0.49 8.72
CA THR A 315 -22.22 -1.24 9.90
C THR A 315 -20.76 -0.98 10.21
N SER A 316 -20.43 -0.82 11.49
CA SER A 316 -19.07 -0.51 11.90
C SER A 316 -18.05 -1.60 11.58
N ASP A 317 -16.84 -1.18 11.25
CA ASP A 317 -15.68 -2.04 11.01
C ASP A 317 -14.44 -1.46 11.71
N THR A 318 -13.37 -2.25 11.84
CA THR A 318 -12.18 -1.82 12.59
C THR A 318 -11.34 -0.79 11.85
N ASN A 319 -11.37 -0.78 10.53
CA ASN A 319 -10.45 0.00 9.71
C ASN A 319 -10.93 1.44 9.63
N ASP A 320 -12.20 1.62 9.29
CA ASP A 320 -12.84 2.93 9.22
C ASP A 320 -12.99 3.54 10.62
N THR A 321 -13.26 2.73 11.66
CA THR A 321 -13.21 3.21 13.05
C THR A 321 -11.81 3.70 13.46
N ALA A 322 -10.75 2.96 13.11
CA ALA A 322 -9.37 3.38 13.39
C ALA A 322 -9.00 4.66 12.62
N ALA A 323 -9.40 4.76 11.35
CA ALA A 323 -9.18 5.94 10.52
C ALA A 323 -9.94 7.17 11.07
N ALA A 324 -11.20 7.00 11.49
CA ALA A 324 -12.01 8.04 12.12
C ALA A 324 -11.39 8.55 13.43
N ILE A 325 -10.87 7.67 14.29
CA ILE A 325 -10.11 8.10 15.49
C ILE A 325 -8.93 8.99 15.09
N MET A 326 -8.15 8.59 14.08
CA MET A 326 -6.99 9.37 13.64
C MET A 326 -7.38 10.74 13.08
N ALA A 327 -8.43 10.80 12.27
CA ALA A 327 -8.95 12.03 11.70
C ALA A 327 -9.53 12.96 12.77
N LEU A 328 -10.39 12.45 13.66
CA LEU A 328 -11.07 13.26 14.67
C LEU A 328 -10.10 13.89 15.66
N LEU A 329 -9.04 13.18 16.06
CA LEU A 329 -7.97 13.74 16.90
C LEU A 329 -7.25 14.92 16.22
N GLU A 330 -7.14 14.93 14.89
CA GLU A 330 -6.59 16.07 14.15
C GLU A 330 -7.52 17.29 14.14
N THR A 331 -8.79 17.15 14.50
CA THR A 331 -9.75 18.26 14.59
C THR A 331 -9.71 19.00 15.93
N GLY A 332 -8.75 18.63 16.81
CA GLY A 332 -8.63 19.14 18.17
C GLY A 332 -9.48 18.39 19.20
N MET A 333 -10.07 17.26 18.83
CA MET A 333 -10.62 16.31 19.82
C MET A 333 -9.48 15.63 20.59
N THR A 334 -9.81 15.08 21.75
CA THR A 334 -8.85 14.35 22.59
C THR A 334 -9.39 12.97 22.95
N GLU A 335 -8.51 12.13 23.50
CA GLU A 335 -8.81 10.81 24.02
C GLU A 335 -9.85 10.80 25.17
N THR A 336 -10.19 11.98 25.69
CA THR A 336 -11.21 12.15 26.72
C THR A 336 -12.60 12.44 26.16
N ASP A 337 -12.72 12.75 24.87
CA ASP A 337 -14.02 12.98 24.24
C ASP A 337 -14.81 11.66 24.12
N ASN A 338 -16.11 11.73 24.40
CA ASN A 338 -16.97 10.54 24.49
C ASN A 338 -16.95 9.69 23.20
N ALA A 339 -17.00 10.33 22.03
CA ALA A 339 -16.95 9.63 20.75
C ALA A 339 -15.65 8.81 20.58
N ILE A 340 -14.50 9.39 20.96
CA ILE A 340 -13.21 8.70 20.91
C ILE A 340 -13.14 7.55 21.92
N GLN A 341 -13.72 7.73 23.11
CA GLN A 341 -13.77 6.68 24.13
C GLN A 341 -14.61 5.49 23.70
N LEU A 342 -15.76 5.73 23.06
CA LEU A 342 -16.63 4.69 22.50
C LEU A 342 -15.93 3.93 21.38
N ALA A 343 -15.31 4.63 20.43
CA ALA A 343 -14.56 4.02 19.34
C ALA A 343 -13.37 3.19 19.83
N ARG A 344 -12.64 3.69 20.82
CA ARG A 344 -11.58 2.92 21.48
C ARG A 344 -12.13 1.64 22.13
N GLN A 345 -13.31 1.72 22.74
CA GLN A 345 -13.95 0.55 23.35
C GLN A 345 -14.40 -0.48 22.29
N TYR A 346 -15.01 0.00 21.20
CA TYR A 346 -15.36 -0.83 20.04
C TYR A 346 -14.16 -1.64 19.54
N LEU A 347 -13.02 -0.97 19.30
CA LEU A 347 -11.80 -1.65 18.86
C LEU A 347 -11.30 -2.68 19.90
N LYS A 348 -11.34 -2.37 21.21
CA LYS A 348 -10.97 -3.34 22.25
C LYS A 348 -11.86 -4.57 22.26
N GLU A 349 -13.14 -4.42 21.97
CA GLU A 349 -14.09 -5.53 21.91
C GLU A 349 -13.88 -6.39 20.65
N ALA A 350 -13.56 -5.74 19.52
CA ALA A 350 -13.29 -6.38 18.24
C ALA A 350 -12.00 -7.22 18.20
N GLN A 351 -11.03 -6.97 19.09
CA GLN A 351 -9.78 -7.75 19.14
C GLN A 351 -10.06 -9.26 19.24
N ASN A 352 -9.35 -10.08 18.48
CA ASN A 352 -9.44 -11.54 18.53
C ASN A 352 -8.49 -12.13 19.59
N LEU A 353 -8.66 -13.44 19.87
CA LEU A 353 -7.81 -14.15 20.84
C LEU A 353 -6.36 -14.36 20.36
N ASP A 354 -6.09 -14.22 19.07
CA ASP A 354 -4.72 -14.24 18.53
C ASP A 354 -4.01 -12.88 18.66
N GLY A 355 -4.67 -11.89 19.26
CA GLY A 355 -4.16 -10.53 19.45
C GLY A 355 -4.45 -9.58 18.29
N GLY A 356 -4.83 -10.11 17.12
CA GLY A 356 -5.13 -9.33 15.92
C GLY A 356 -6.56 -8.81 15.85
N PHE A 357 -6.89 -8.20 14.71
CA PHE A 357 -8.21 -7.63 14.45
C PHE A 357 -8.76 -8.12 13.11
N PRO A 358 -10.05 -8.51 13.05
CA PRO A 358 -10.74 -8.71 11.79
C PRO A 358 -11.16 -7.37 11.19
N TYR A 359 -11.33 -7.30 9.86
CA TYR A 359 -11.96 -6.14 9.21
C TYR A 359 -13.30 -5.78 9.87
N ASP A 360 -14.22 -6.74 9.95
CA ASP A 360 -15.53 -6.57 10.60
C ASP A 360 -15.74 -7.71 11.61
N PRO A 361 -15.88 -7.40 12.92
CA PRO A 361 -16.05 -8.41 13.98
C PRO A 361 -17.43 -9.10 13.95
N GLN A 362 -18.37 -8.64 13.14
CA GLN A 362 -19.71 -9.20 12.96
C GLN A 362 -19.94 -9.79 11.56
N SER A 363 -18.91 -9.79 10.69
CA SER A 363 -19.05 -10.20 9.31
C SER A 363 -19.53 -11.65 9.16
N PRO A 364 -20.57 -11.91 8.33
CA PRO A 364 -21.02 -13.27 8.03
C PRO A 364 -20.03 -14.04 7.14
N PHE A 365 -19.06 -13.35 6.54
CA PHE A 365 -18.06 -13.94 5.63
C PHE A 365 -16.76 -14.35 6.34
N GLY A 366 -16.63 -14.04 7.62
CA GLY A 366 -15.50 -14.41 8.45
C GLY A 366 -15.02 -13.26 9.32
N THR A 367 -14.51 -13.61 10.50
CA THR A 367 -14.01 -12.66 11.51
C THR A 367 -12.57 -13.01 11.89
N ASP A 368 -11.82 -13.58 10.95
CA ASP A 368 -10.40 -13.90 11.16
C ASP A 368 -9.58 -12.61 11.15
N SER A 369 -8.52 -12.57 11.96
CA SER A 369 -7.61 -11.44 12.02
C SER A 369 -6.82 -11.28 10.73
N ASP A 370 -6.55 -10.04 10.32
CA ASP A 370 -5.83 -9.73 9.09
C ASP A 370 -4.82 -8.57 9.27
N GLY A 371 -3.79 -8.55 8.42
CA GLY A 371 -2.66 -7.65 8.54
C GLY A 371 -2.95 -6.20 8.19
N ASN A 372 -3.96 -5.93 7.35
CA ASN A 372 -4.39 -4.55 7.08
C ASN A 372 -5.10 -4.01 8.32
N SER A 373 -6.05 -4.77 8.87
CA SER A 373 -6.83 -4.37 10.04
C SER A 373 -5.97 -4.20 11.28
N ASP A 374 -5.00 -5.09 11.50
CA ASP A 374 -3.98 -4.91 12.52
C ASP A 374 -3.23 -3.59 12.38
N ALA A 375 -2.73 -3.29 11.17
CA ALA A 375 -1.93 -2.09 10.93
C ALA A 375 -2.75 -0.82 11.19
N TRP A 376 -4.01 -0.76 10.73
CA TRP A 376 -4.92 0.35 10.97
C TRP A 376 -5.17 0.58 12.46
N VAL A 377 -5.49 -0.49 13.20
CA VAL A 377 -5.75 -0.39 14.63
C VAL A 377 -4.49 -0.01 15.41
N ILE A 378 -3.32 -0.58 15.07
CA ILE A 378 -2.03 -0.21 15.69
C ILE A 378 -1.73 1.28 15.46
N MET A 379 -1.96 1.81 14.26
CA MET A 379 -1.80 3.24 13.98
C MET A 379 -2.74 4.10 14.85
N ALA A 380 -4.00 3.70 15.01
CA ALA A 380 -4.94 4.41 15.89
C ALA A 380 -4.51 4.35 17.38
N ILE A 381 -4.00 3.21 17.85
CA ILE A 381 -3.45 3.07 19.21
C ILE A 381 -2.28 4.03 19.41
N HIS A 382 -1.36 4.10 18.46
CA HIS A 382 -0.26 5.07 18.50
C HIS A 382 -0.75 6.52 18.49
N LYS A 383 -1.79 6.82 17.70
CA LYS A 383 -2.40 8.16 17.66
C LYS A 383 -3.02 8.56 19.00
N LEU A 384 -3.62 7.61 19.71
CA LEU A 384 -4.14 7.78 21.07
C LEU A 384 -3.03 7.95 22.13
N GLY A 385 -1.75 7.79 21.75
CA GLY A 385 -0.62 7.83 22.67
C GLY A 385 -0.52 6.58 23.56
N GLU A 386 -1.15 5.48 23.14
CA GLU A 386 -1.17 4.21 23.85
C GLU A 386 -0.10 3.24 23.29
N ASP A 387 0.21 2.20 24.08
CA ASP A 387 1.14 1.14 23.70
C ASP A 387 0.37 -0.06 23.13
N PRO A 388 0.53 -0.42 21.84
CA PRO A 388 -0.16 -1.56 21.25
C PRO A 388 0.15 -2.88 21.94
N THR A 389 1.33 -3.05 22.54
CA THR A 389 1.66 -4.29 23.27
C THR A 389 0.88 -4.45 24.58
N ALA A 390 0.24 -3.37 25.06
CA ALA A 390 -0.64 -3.39 26.22
C ALA A 390 -2.10 -3.71 25.87
N TRP A 391 -2.46 -3.77 24.59
CA TRP A 391 -3.79 -4.17 24.12
C TRP A 391 -3.84 -5.69 24.00
N THR A 392 -4.45 -6.37 24.97
CA THR A 392 -4.48 -7.85 25.02
C THR A 392 -5.86 -8.38 25.42
N LYS A 393 -6.32 -9.41 24.70
CA LYS A 393 -7.53 -10.19 25.03
C LYS A 393 -7.19 -11.61 25.51
N SER A 394 -6.07 -12.13 25.03
CA SER A 394 -5.35 -13.36 25.36
C SER A 394 -3.86 -12.95 25.49
N PRO A 395 -2.86 -13.71 25.99
CA PRO A 395 -1.52 -13.13 26.20
C PRO A 395 -0.87 -12.52 24.94
N GLU A 396 -1.39 -12.83 23.76
CA GLU A 396 -1.05 -12.25 22.47
C GLU A 396 -1.53 -10.79 22.31
N ASN A 397 -0.76 -10.00 21.55
CA ASN A 397 -1.06 -8.59 21.26
C ASN A 397 -1.00 -8.28 19.74
N PRO A 398 -1.49 -7.11 19.30
CA PRO A 398 -1.59 -6.75 17.88
C PRO A 398 -0.25 -6.76 17.14
N ILE A 399 0.85 -6.36 17.81
CA ILE A 399 2.18 -6.38 17.21
C ILE A 399 2.59 -7.82 16.92
N GLU A 400 2.33 -8.75 17.84
CA GLU A 400 2.70 -10.16 17.66
C GLU A 400 1.92 -10.81 16.51
N HIS A 401 0.62 -10.54 16.39
CA HIS A 401 -0.18 -11.06 15.27
C HIS A 401 0.33 -10.49 13.93
N LEU A 402 0.49 -9.17 13.81
CA LEU A 402 0.99 -8.54 12.59
C LEU A 402 2.37 -9.08 12.18
N LEU A 403 3.29 -9.22 13.14
CA LEU A 403 4.62 -9.80 12.90
C LEU A 403 4.57 -11.23 12.37
N SER A 404 3.55 -12.00 12.74
CA SER A 404 3.36 -13.38 12.25
C SER A 404 3.02 -13.45 10.75
N LEU A 405 2.55 -12.35 10.18
CA LEU A 405 2.15 -12.24 8.77
C LEU A 405 3.28 -11.79 7.84
N GLN A 406 4.47 -11.49 8.35
CA GLN A 406 5.62 -11.16 7.49
C GLN A 406 6.18 -12.43 6.80
N ASP A 407 6.34 -12.38 5.49
CA ASP A 407 6.97 -13.44 4.71
C ASP A 407 8.51 -13.34 4.67
N GLU A 408 9.17 -14.38 4.15
CA GLU A 408 10.63 -14.43 4.02
C GLU A 408 11.22 -13.30 3.16
N ASP A 409 10.48 -12.83 2.16
CA ASP A 409 10.88 -11.71 1.29
C ASP A 409 10.67 -10.32 1.92
N GLY A 410 10.07 -10.27 3.12
CA GLY A 410 9.85 -9.06 3.91
C GLY A 410 8.46 -8.44 3.78
N GLY A 411 7.67 -8.80 2.76
CA GLY A 411 6.32 -8.27 2.63
C GLY A 411 5.34 -8.93 3.61
N PHE A 412 4.31 -8.18 4.02
CA PHE A 412 3.29 -8.65 4.94
C PHE A 412 2.06 -9.12 4.18
N TRP A 413 1.62 -10.35 4.47
CA TRP A 413 0.40 -10.88 3.90
C TRP A 413 -0.84 -10.18 4.46
N TRP A 414 -1.91 -10.15 3.66
CA TRP A 414 -3.24 -9.74 4.14
C TRP A 414 -3.73 -10.72 5.21
N VAL A 415 -3.72 -12.02 4.93
CA VAL A 415 -4.12 -13.08 5.89
C VAL A 415 -3.03 -14.14 6.02
N ALA A 416 -3.16 -15.07 6.97
CA ALA A 416 -2.16 -16.12 7.16
C ALA A 416 -1.83 -16.88 5.85
N PRO A 417 -0.56 -17.22 5.57
CA PRO A 417 -0.19 -17.88 4.32
C PRO A 417 -0.96 -19.18 4.08
N GLY A 418 -1.55 -19.31 2.88
CA GLY A 418 -2.29 -20.50 2.47
C GLY A 418 -3.74 -20.58 2.96
N THR A 419 -4.27 -19.56 3.64
CA THR A 419 -5.70 -19.51 4.02
C THR A 419 -6.61 -19.02 2.89
N SER A 420 -6.10 -18.19 1.98
CA SER A 420 -6.84 -17.63 0.85
C SER A 420 -6.04 -17.70 -0.45
N GLU A 421 -6.72 -17.98 -1.57
CA GLU A 421 -6.14 -17.91 -2.91
C GLU A 421 -5.95 -16.48 -3.43
N TRP A 422 -6.62 -15.51 -2.79
CA TRP A 422 -6.54 -14.08 -3.10
C TRP A 422 -5.48 -13.35 -2.27
N ASN A 423 -4.76 -14.10 -1.42
CA ASN A 423 -3.80 -13.52 -0.50
C ASN A 423 -2.68 -12.81 -1.27
N ASN A 424 -2.39 -11.57 -0.86
CA ASN A 424 -1.38 -10.71 -1.45
C ASN A 424 -0.65 -9.96 -0.33
N LYS A 425 0.36 -9.16 -0.69
CA LYS A 425 1.19 -8.42 0.28
C LYS A 425 0.89 -6.94 0.36
N GLY A 426 -0.36 -6.57 0.05
CA GLY A 426 -0.87 -5.20 0.06
C GLY A 426 -0.84 -4.55 1.45
N ALA A 427 -0.83 -5.34 2.54
CA ALA A 427 -0.69 -4.84 3.90
C ALA A 427 0.69 -4.22 4.21
N THR A 428 1.70 -4.44 3.36
CA THR A 428 3.09 -4.07 3.67
C THR A 428 3.29 -2.58 3.96
N PRO A 429 2.76 -1.61 3.18
CA PRO A 429 2.93 -0.19 3.48
C PRO A 429 2.34 0.19 4.85
N ASP A 430 1.10 -0.25 5.14
CA ASP A 430 0.42 0.04 6.40
C ASP A 430 1.16 -0.58 7.58
N ALA A 431 1.60 -1.84 7.44
CA ALA A 431 2.39 -2.53 8.45
C ALA A 431 3.70 -1.79 8.77
N VAL A 432 4.37 -1.23 7.77
CA VAL A 432 5.59 -0.42 7.95
C VAL A 432 5.29 0.86 8.74
N ILE A 433 4.20 1.57 8.43
CA ILE A 433 3.82 2.79 9.16
C ILE A 433 3.48 2.43 10.61
N ALA A 434 2.63 1.42 10.83
CA ALA A 434 2.23 0.94 12.14
C ALA A 434 3.45 0.53 13.00
N LEU A 435 4.29 -0.38 12.52
CA LEU A 435 5.44 -0.91 13.25
C LEU A 435 6.56 0.12 13.48
N SER A 436 6.58 1.21 12.71
CA SER A 436 7.49 2.33 12.96
C SER A 436 7.07 3.23 14.14
N GLY A 437 5.92 2.96 14.77
CA GLY A 437 5.36 3.78 15.83
C GLY A 437 4.73 5.07 15.32
N LYS A 438 4.32 5.11 14.05
CA LYS A 438 3.69 6.26 13.38
C LYS A 438 2.20 6.01 13.18
N SER A 439 1.50 7.07 12.81
CA SER A 439 0.08 7.09 12.48
C SER A 439 -0.17 8.15 11.41
N PHE A 440 -1.37 8.20 10.84
CA PHE A 440 -1.72 9.28 9.92
C PHE A 440 -2.08 10.59 10.65
N PRO A 441 -1.74 11.75 10.07
CA PRO A 441 -0.78 11.90 8.98
C PRO A 441 0.66 11.57 9.44
N VAL A 442 1.44 10.89 8.59
CA VAL A 442 2.83 10.47 8.93
C VAL A 442 3.73 11.68 9.22
N TYR A 443 3.47 12.80 8.53
CA TYR A 443 4.09 14.09 8.76
C TYR A 443 3.06 15.19 8.46
N SER A 444 3.23 16.36 9.07
CA SER A 444 2.45 17.55 8.76
C SER A 444 3.35 18.76 8.57
N ILE A 445 3.12 19.55 7.52
CA ILE A 445 3.83 20.82 7.34
C ILE A 445 3.25 21.86 8.30
N SER A 446 4.11 22.62 8.98
CA SER A 446 3.67 23.75 9.81
C SER A 446 3.29 24.93 8.92
N VAL A 447 2.18 25.62 9.24
CA VAL A 447 1.87 26.92 8.63
C VAL A 447 3.03 27.88 8.89
N PHE A 448 3.73 28.32 7.84
CA PHE A 448 4.49 29.55 7.92
C PHE A 448 3.46 30.67 8.16
N GLN A 449 3.36 31.14 9.40
CA GLN A 449 2.68 32.40 9.65
C GLN A 449 3.48 33.49 8.96
N ASP A 450 3.01 33.95 7.80
CA ASP A 450 3.51 35.17 7.19
C ASP A 450 3.40 36.30 8.22
N GLN A 451 4.56 36.73 8.72
CA GLN A 451 4.73 37.93 9.54
C GLN A 451 4.60 39.16 8.62
N GLU A 452 3.45 39.35 7.98
CA GLU A 452 3.12 40.53 7.17
C GLU A 452 1.69 41.00 7.46
N SER A 453 1.42 41.37 8.71
CA SER A 453 0.23 42.18 9.03
C SER A 453 0.39 43.15 10.22
N ALA A 454 1.59 43.23 10.82
CA ALA A 454 1.83 44.07 12.01
C ALA A 454 2.36 45.48 11.71
N GLN A 455 2.44 45.92 10.44
CA GLN A 455 3.00 47.24 10.10
C GLN A 455 2.05 48.27 9.47
N GLU A 456 0.79 47.94 9.16
CA GLU A 456 -0.13 48.90 8.53
C GLU A 456 -1.22 49.51 9.45
N GLN A 457 -1.23 49.19 10.75
CA GLN A 457 -2.22 49.76 11.69
C GLN A 457 -1.69 50.77 12.72
N THR A 458 -0.44 51.23 12.63
CA THR A 458 0.13 52.20 13.59
C THR A 458 0.31 53.63 13.07
N GLU A 459 -0.19 54.00 11.87
CA GLU A 459 -0.09 55.40 11.37
C GLU A 459 -1.43 56.16 11.26
N SER A 460 -2.55 55.60 11.72
CA SER A 460 -3.86 56.27 11.62
C SER A 460 -4.55 56.49 12.98
N THR A 461 -3.85 56.85 14.04
CA THR A 461 -4.47 57.59 15.15
C THR A 461 -3.44 58.35 15.98
N VAL A 462 -3.44 59.68 15.87
CA VAL A 462 -3.24 60.71 16.92
C VAL A 462 -2.73 61.98 16.23
N GLY A 463 -3.67 62.67 15.59
CA GLY A 463 -3.52 64.07 15.22
C GLY A 463 -4.64 64.85 15.89
N SER A 464 -4.45 65.28 17.14
CA SER A 464 -5.07 66.46 17.78
C SER A 464 -4.94 66.43 19.31
N ASN A 465 -4.00 67.21 19.88
CA ASN A 465 -4.31 68.23 20.90
C ASN A 465 -3.04 68.94 21.45
N MET A 466 -2.97 70.23 21.11
CA MET A 466 -2.63 71.40 21.93
C MET A 466 -1.61 71.30 23.11
N SER A 467 -0.43 71.89 22.86
CA SER A 467 0.19 73.05 23.55
C SER A 467 0.42 73.10 25.08
N ASN A 468 1.71 73.39 25.40
CA ASN A 468 2.25 74.37 26.38
C ASN A 468 2.62 73.89 27.81
N VAL A 469 3.93 73.85 28.15
CA VAL A 469 4.68 74.85 28.99
C VAL A 469 6.03 74.27 29.46
N SER A 470 7.04 75.15 29.45
CA SER A 470 8.46 75.03 29.80
C SER A 470 8.77 75.06 31.32
N SER A 471 9.79 74.31 31.79
CA SER A 471 10.92 74.81 32.63
C SER A 471 11.88 73.68 33.11
N SER A 472 13.20 73.86 32.89
CA SER A 472 14.33 73.11 33.52
C SER A 472 14.86 73.88 34.76
N PRO A 473 15.94 73.48 35.50
CA PRO A 473 16.83 72.29 35.45
C PRO A 473 17.27 71.69 36.84
N GLN A 474 17.79 70.45 36.88
CA GLN A 474 19.06 70.09 37.57
C GLN A 474 19.44 68.60 37.45
N MET A 475 20.75 68.37 37.43
CA MET A 475 21.50 67.17 37.03
C MET A 475 21.78 66.17 38.17
N VAL A 476 21.69 64.87 37.88
CA VAL A 476 22.58 63.74 38.26
C VAL A 476 22.30 62.65 37.21
N GLY A 477 23.20 62.25 36.31
CA GLY A 477 24.27 61.27 36.54
C GLY A 477 23.76 59.84 36.29
N GLU A 478 24.37 59.14 35.32
CA GLU A 478 24.37 57.68 35.07
C GLU A 478 23.50 57.10 33.93
N GLU A 479 24.25 56.72 32.88
CA GLU A 479 24.20 55.47 32.11
C GLU A 479 23.15 55.20 31.01
N GLU A 480 23.70 54.57 29.97
CA GLU A 480 23.15 54.30 28.65
C GLU A 480 21.95 53.35 28.68
N ILE A 481 20.85 53.73 28.03
CA ILE A 481 19.84 52.78 27.58
C ILE A 481 19.65 53.03 26.08
N PHE A 482 20.52 52.41 25.29
CA PHE A 482 20.30 52.19 23.87
C PHE A 482 19.71 50.78 23.72
N THR A 483 18.52 50.76 23.13
CA THR A 483 17.66 49.65 22.73
C THR A 483 18.36 48.31 22.44
N GLU A 484 18.27 47.39 23.40
CA GLU A 484 18.73 46.00 23.33
C GLU A 484 17.98 45.17 22.26
N GLY A 485 16.73 45.56 21.94
CA GLY A 485 15.89 44.87 20.97
C GLY A 485 16.27 45.01 19.48
N GLN A 486 17.14 45.96 19.11
CA GLN A 486 17.62 46.08 17.71
C GLN A 486 18.95 45.36 17.46
N ARG A 487 19.71 44.97 18.50
CA ARG A 487 20.94 44.18 18.35
C ARG A 487 20.67 42.67 18.31
N GLU A 488 19.64 42.18 19.01
CA GLU A 488 19.27 40.76 19.00
C GLU A 488 18.73 40.28 17.64
N GLY A 489 17.98 41.11 16.92
CA GLY A 489 17.45 40.75 15.59
C GLY A 489 18.53 40.60 14.52
N ALA A 490 19.54 41.48 14.53
CA ALA A 490 20.69 41.39 13.62
C ALA A 490 21.61 40.20 13.97
N SER A 491 21.77 39.91 15.27
CA SER A 491 22.51 38.73 15.74
C SER A 491 21.84 37.42 15.34
N ARG A 492 20.50 37.34 15.36
CA ARG A 492 19.75 36.13 15.00
C ARG A 492 19.82 35.80 13.51
N GLN A 493 19.79 36.81 12.64
CA GLN A 493 19.95 36.62 11.20
C GLN A 493 21.37 36.15 10.83
N GLU A 494 22.39 36.68 11.50
CA GLU A 494 23.77 36.20 11.29
C GLU A 494 23.92 34.75 11.77
N LEU A 495 23.31 34.40 12.90
CA LEU A 495 23.31 33.04 13.43
C LEU A 495 22.60 32.04 12.50
N LEU A 496 21.48 32.44 11.89
CA LEU A 496 20.79 31.63 10.89
C LEU A 496 21.60 31.43 9.60
N ARG A 497 22.33 32.47 9.18
CA ARG A 497 23.23 32.42 8.03
C ARG A 497 24.44 31.51 8.31
N GLU A 498 24.99 31.54 9.51
CA GLU A 498 26.05 30.61 9.96
C GLU A 498 25.55 29.16 10.01
N ILE A 499 24.34 28.93 10.54
CA ILE A 499 23.71 27.59 10.54
C ILE A 499 23.49 27.07 9.12
N GLN A 500 22.97 27.90 8.20
CA GLN A 500 22.79 27.51 6.80
C GLN A 500 24.11 27.20 6.09
N ALA A 501 25.15 27.98 6.36
CA ALA A 501 26.47 27.73 5.80
C ALA A 501 27.06 26.40 6.30
N GLU A 502 26.89 26.08 7.58
CA GLU A 502 27.38 24.83 8.15
C GLU A 502 26.55 23.62 7.68
N LEU A 503 25.23 23.79 7.46
CA LEU A 503 24.38 22.76 6.85
C LEU A 503 24.86 22.40 5.44
N LEU A 504 25.14 23.41 4.60
CA LEU A 504 25.69 23.22 3.26
C LEU A 504 27.06 22.51 3.29
N ARG A 505 27.87 22.80 4.30
CA ARG A 505 29.17 22.14 4.49
C ARG A 505 29.01 20.67 4.86
N VAL A 506 28.07 20.35 5.76
CA VAL A 506 27.73 18.97 6.14
C VAL A 506 27.19 18.18 4.95
N GLU A 507 26.36 18.79 4.11
CA GLU A 507 25.89 18.15 2.87
C GLU A 507 27.03 17.84 1.89
N GLU A 508 28.00 18.74 1.76
CA GLU A 508 29.17 18.51 0.89
C GLU A 508 30.08 17.41 1.44
N GLU A 509 30.28 17.37 2.76
CA GLU A 509 30.99 16.27 3.46
C GLU A 509 30.25 14.93 3.28
N ALA A 510 28.92 14.92 3.37
CA ALA A 510 28.11 13.72 3.15
C ALA A 510 28.23 13.19 1.70
N ARG A 511 28.16 14.07 0.69
CA ARG A 511 28.37 13.69 -0.71
C ARG A 511 29.78 13.14 -0.96
N GLU A 512 30.77 13.64 -0.25
CA GLU A 512 32.14 13.13 -0.35
C GLU A 512 32.28 11.75 0.30
N ILE A 513 31.63 11.52 1.45
CA ILE A 513 31.55 10.20 2.08
C ILE A 513 30.86 9.19 1.15
N GLU A 514 29.76 9.57 0.49
CA GLU A 514 29.09 8.72 -0.49
C GLU A 514 29.99 8.33 -1.66
N ARG A 515 30.77 9.29 -2.21
CA ARG A 515 31.76 9.00 -3.25
C ARG A 515 32.84 8.03 -2.77
N GLN A 516 33.31 8.20 -1.54
CA GLN A 516 34.32 7.31 -0.94
C GLN A 516 33.77 5.90 -0.72
N LEU A 517 32.52 5.78 -0.27
CA LEU A 517 31.82 4.49 -0.13
C LEU A 517 31.64 3.80 -1.47
N ALA A 518 31.19 4.53 -2.51
CA ALA A 518 31.06 3.99 -3.86
C ALA A 518 32.42 3.52 -4.43
N SER A 519 33.49 4.28 -4.20
CA SER A 519 34.85 3.88 -4.58
C SER A 519 35.32 2.64 -3.83
N LEU A 520 35.01 2.52 -2.53
CA LEU A 520 35.39 1.37 -1.71
C LEU A 520 34.63 0.10 -2.15
N ALA A 521 33.33 0.22 -2.43
CA ALA A 521 32.51 -0.87 -2.94
C ALA A 521 33.01 -1.35 -4.32
N ALA A 522 33.36 -0.43 -5.21
CA ALA A 522 33.96 -0.77 -6.49
C ALA A 522 35.30 -1.49 -6.34
N GLN A 523 36.14 -1.08 -5.39
CA GLN A 523 37.41 -1.74 -5.09
C GLN A 523 37.20 -3.15 -4.52
N GLN A 524 36.27 -3.32 -3.58
CA GLN A 524 35.94 -4.63 -3.00
C GLN A 524 35.42 -5.60 -4.06
N ALA A 525 34.55 -5.14 -4.97
CA ALA A 525 34.06 -5.95 -6.07
C ALA A 525 35.19 -6.37 -7.03
N GLN A 526 36.16 -5.50 -7.30
CA GLN A 526 37.35 -5.85 -8.09
C GLN A 526 38.23 -6.88 -7.40
N ASP A 527 38.46 -6.75 -6.09
CA ASP A 527 39.27 -7.67 -5.31
C ASP A 527 38.61 -9.06 -5.20
N GLU A 528 37.29 -9.12 -5.05
CA GLU A 528 36.53 -10.38 -5.06
C GLU A 528 36.57 -11.05 -6.43
N LEU A 529 36.45 -10.28 -7.52
CA LEU A 529 36.56 -10.80 -8.87
C LEU A 529 37.95 -11.38 -9.14
N ALA A 530 39.01 -10.67 -8.70
CA ALA A 530 40.39 -11.14 -8.80
C ALA A 530 40.62 -12.43 -7.99
N ARG A 531 40.02 -12.53 -6.79
CA ARG A 531 40.08 -13.73 -5.94
C ARG A 531 39.36 -14.91 -6.60
N ALA A 532 38.16 -14.69 -7.13
CA ALA A 532 37.40 -15.71 -7.85
C ALA A 532 38.15 -16.19 -9.11
N GLY A 533 38.74 -15.26 -9.87
CA GLY A 533 39.60 -15.58 -11.01
C GLY A 533 40.80 -16.45 -10.63
N GLY A 534 41.48 -16.12 -9.52
CA GLY A 534 42.57 -16.92 -8.98
C GLY A 534 42.15 -18.33 -8.57
N GLN A 535 41.01 -18.48 -7.89
CA GLN A 535 40.46 -19.78 -7.48
C GLN A 535 40.09 -20.66 -8.68
N ILE A 536 39.51 -20.06 -9.74
CA ILE A 536 39.20 -20.77 -10.98
C ILE A 536 40.48 -21.24 -11.67
N GLN A 537 41.53 -20.39 -11.70
CA GLN A 537 42.81 -20.75 -12.30
C GLN A 537 43.54 -21.86 -11.52
N GLU A 538 43.43 -21.87 -10.20
CA GLU A 538 43.97 -22.92 -9.32
C GLU A 538 43.18 -24.24 -9.48
N ALA A 539 41.85 -24.19 -9.55
CA ALA A 539 41.01 -25.36 -9.81
C ALA A 539 41.30 -25.98 -11.19
N LEU A 540 41.50 -25.14 -12.22
CA LEU A 540 41.89 -25.60 -13.56
C LEU A 540 43.29 -26.22 -13.57
N ALA A 541 44.23 -25.71 -12.78
CA ALA A 541 45.57 -26.27 -12.63
C ALA A 541 45.56 -27.64 -11.92
N GLN A 542 44.71 -27.80 -10.89
CA GLN A 542 44.52 -29.07 -10.18
C GLN A 542 43.87 -30.14 -11.08
N GLU A 543 42.89 -29.76 -11.91
CA GLU A 543 42.31 -30.67 -12.91
C GLU A 543 43.33 -31.09 -13.99
N THR A 544 44.32 -30.25 -14.29
CA THR A 544 45.39 -30.60 -15.24
C THR A 544 46.46 -31.51 -14.62
N GLU A 545 46.72 -31.44 -13.31
CA GLU A 545 47.60 -32.36 -12.59
C GLU A 545 46.95 -33.73 -12.34
N GLU A 546 45.65 -33.80 -12.04
CA GLU A 546 44.94 -35.09 -11.88
C GLU A 546 44.78 -35.88 -13.20
N GLN A 547 44.88 -35.21 -14.36
CA GLN A 547 44.88 -35.86 -15.67
C GLN A 547 46.28 -36.29 -16.15
N GLY A 548 47.29 -36.17 -15.29
CA GLY A 548 48.69 -36.45 -15.56
C GLY A 548 49.12 -37.92 -15.56
N GLU A 549 48.24 -38.91 -15.69
CA GLU A 549 48.62 -40.31 -15.94
C GLU A 549 47.58 -41.04 -16.80
N ASN A 550 47.35 -40.62 -18.05
CA ASN A 550 47.12 -41.52 -19.21
C ASN A 550 46.80 -40.75 -20.52
N GLU A 551 47.59 -41.06 -21.55
CA GLU A 551 47.47 -40.73 -22.98
C GLU A 551 47.67 -39.28 -23.49
N PRO A 552 48.49 -39.09 -24.55
CA PRO A 552 48.78 -37.77 -25.12
C PRO A 552 47.85 -37.40 -26.29
N ALA A 553 47.73 -36.08 -26.50
CA ALA A 553 47.31 -35.39 -27.72
C ALA A 553 45.81 -35.08 -27.91
N ARG A 554 45.28 -34.10 -27.14
CA ARG A 554 44.38 -33.05 -27.69
C ARG A 554 44.18 -31.80 -26.82
N ALA A 555 45.19 -31.36 -26.07
CA ALA A 555 45.04 -30.26 -25.09
C ALA A 555 45.35 -28.84 -25.62
N GLY A 556 45.23 -28.59 -26.93
CA GLY A 556 45.57 -27.29 -27.52
C GLY A 556 44.40 -26.34 -27.79
N GLY A 557 43.16 -26.83 -27.82
CA GLY A 557 42.02 -26.05 -28.35
C GLY A 557 40.90 -25.72 -27.34
N GLN A 558 40.90 -26.32 -26.15
CA GLN A 558 39.87 -26.10 -25.14
C GLN A 558 40.30 -25.10 -24.06
N THR A 559 41.59 -25.03 -23.77
CA THR A 559 42.19 -24.06 -22.82
C THR A 559 42.26 -22.64 -23.41
N GLU A 560 42.56 -22.48 -24.71
CA GLU A 560 42.50 -21.17 -25.39
C GLU A 560 41.07 -20.63 -25.55
N PHE A 561 40.07 -21.51 -25.67
CA PHE A 561 38.67 -21.09 -25.81
C PHE A 561 38.07 -20.63 -24.48
N ALA A 562 38.42 -21.29 -23.37
CA ALA A 562 38.01 -20.87 -22.04
C ALA A 562 38.69 -19.56 -21.60
N ALA A 563 39.99 -19.39 -21.87
CA ALA A 563 40.71 -18.14 -21.58
C ALA A 563 40.19 -16.96 -22.43
N SER A 564 39.83 -17.19 -23.69
CA SER A 564 39.20 -16.19 -24.58
C SER A 564 37.81 -15.74 -24.10
N LEU A 565 37.02 -16.68 -23.55
CA LEU A 565 35.70 -16.37 -23.00
C LEU A 565 35.77 -15.53 -21.71
N VAL A 566 36.77 -15.77 -20.86
CA VAL A 566 36.95 -15.03 -19.60
C VAL A 566 37.40 -13.58 -19.87
N VAL A 567 38.36 -13.38 -20.78
CA VAL A 567 38.82 -12.04 -21.18
C VAL A 567 37.70 -11.25 -21.88
N GLY A 568 36.88 -11.91 -22.71
CA GLY A 568 35.74 -11.26 -23.37
C GLY A 568 34.61 -10.83 -22.42
N VAL A 569 34.39 -11.56 -21.33
CA VAL A 569 33.39 -11.19 -20.30
C VAL A 569 33.91 -10.06 -19.41
N GLU A 570 35.21 -10.04 -19.08
CA GLU A 570 35.84 -8.94 -18.34
C GLU A 570 35.84 -7.62 -19.12
N GLU A 571 36.12 -7.66 -20.43
CA GLU A 571 36.24 -6.44 -21.24
C GLU A 571 34.87 -5.80 -21.53
N THR A 572 33.83 -6.62 -21.71
CA THR A 572 32.44 -6.14 -21.92
C THR A 572 31.83 -5.57 -20.64
N ARG A 573 32.13 -6.17 -19.47
CA ARG A 573 31.62 -5.72 -18.17
C ARG A 573 32.36 -4.50 -17.64
N SER A 574 33.66 -4.38 -17.91
CA SER A 574 34.46 -3.18 -17.60
C SER A 574 34.05 -1.96 -18.45
N GLN A 575 33.65 -2.17 -19.72
CA GLN A 575 33.10 -1.09 -20.57
C GLN A 575 31.72 -0.62 -20.08
N ALA A 576 30.85 -1.53 -19.63
CA ALA A 576 29.55 -1.18 -19.05
C ALA A 576 29.70 -0.38 -17.75
N LEU A 577 30.61 -0.80 -16.85
CA LEU A 577 30.88 -0.11 -15.59
C LEU A 577 31.53 1.27 -15.81
N ARG A 578 32.43 1.39 -16.81
CA ARG A 578 33.02 2.68 -17.21
C ARG A 578 32.00 3.64 -17.82
N ALA A 579 30.98 3.14 -18.52
CA ALA A 579 29.89 3.94 -19.06
C ALA A 579 28.95 4.45 -17.95
N GLU A 580 28.73 3.64 -16.91
CA GLU A 580 27.91 3.99 -15.74
C GLU A 580 28.58 5.04 -14.85
N VAL A 581 29.91 4.93 -14.65
CA VAL A 581 30.70 5.92 -13.89
C VAL A 581 30.93 7.22 -14.67
N ALA A 582 30.98 7.17 -16.00
CA ALA A 582 31.09 8.37 -16.84
C ALA A 582 29.79 9.18 -16.97
N ALA A 583 28.65 8.61 -16.58
CA ALA A 583 27.32 9.21 -16.77
C ALA A 583 26.85 10.10 -15.60
N GLY A 584 27.78 10.65 -14.79
CA GLY A 584 27.45 11.61 -13.73
C GLY A 584 26.86 12.94 -14.25
N LEU A 585 25.53 12.94 -14.48
CA LEU A 585 24.46 13.98 -14.46
C LEU A 585 24.69 15.38 -15.10
N PRO A 586 23.62 16.14 -15.52
CA PRO A 586 22.17 15.91 -15.41
C PRO A 586 21.35 16.16 -16.71
N ALA A 587 20.03 15.96 -16.59
CA ALA A 587 18.91 16.57 -17.34
C ALA A 587 18.12 15.67 -18.31
N GLN A 588 16.84 15.49 -17.95
CA GLN A 588 15.65 15.34 -18.80
C GLN A 588 15.69 14.34 -19.97
N ALA A 589 14.70 13.44 -19.96
CA ALA A 589 14.36 12.45 -20.98
C ALA A 589 15.19 11.15 -20.95
N GLY A 590 14.60 10.08 -20.41
CA GLY A 590 15.20 8.74 -20.53
C GLY A 590 14.58 7.59 -19.74
N ALA A 591 13.31 7.66 -19.31
CA ALA A 591 12.72 6.56 -18.50
C ALA A 591 12.31 5.32 -19.33
N ASN A 592 12.16 5.42 -20.65
CA ASN A 592 11.68 4.27 -21.46
C ASN A 592 12.79 3.37 -22.03
N THR A 593 14.06 3.69 -21.81
CA THR A 593 15.17 2.94 -22.42
C THR A 593 15.73 1.83 -21.51
N LEU A 594 15.58 1.96 -20.18
CA LEU A 594 16.10 0.95 -19.22
C LEU A 594 15.23 -0.31 -19.16
N GLY A 595 13.90 -0.18 -19.23
CA GLY A 595 12.97 -1.32 -19.27
C GLY A 595 13.11 -2.16 -20.55
N PHE A 596 13.37 -1.51 -21.69
CA PHE A 596 13.56 -2.18 -22.98
C PHE A 596 14.88 -2.98 -23.05
N ILE A 597 15.92 -2.55 -22.33
CA ILE A 597 17.22 -3.23 -22.27
C ILE A 597 17.18 -4.43 -21.31
N ARG A 598 16.50 -4.32 -20.16
CA ARG A 598 16.36 -5.43 -19.20
C ARG A 598 15.56 -6.61 -19.77
N SER A 599 14.47 -6.35 -20.48
CA SER A 599 13.66 -7.43 -21.10
C SER A 599 14.36 -8.12 -22.27
N ASN A 600 15.19 -7.43 -23.04
CA ASN A 600 15.95 -8.03 -24.14
C ASN A 600 17.19 -8.82 -23.67
N MET A 601 17.80 -8.46 -22.53
CA MET A 601 18.93 -9.23 -21.97
C MET A 601 18.48 -10.58 -21.40
N LEU A 602 17.31 -10.67 -20.76
CA LEU A 602 16.73 -11.94 -20.30
C LEU A 602 16.38 -12.89 -21.45
N LEU A 603 15.88 -12.36 -22.56
CA LEU A 603 15.62 -13.11 -23.81
C LEU A 603 16.90 -13.63 -24.46
N LEU A 604 17.99 -12.85 -24.44
CA LEU A 604 19.32 -13.28 -24.92
C LEU A 604 19.95 -14.35 -24.01
N PHE A 605 19.76 -14.25 -22.69
CA PHE A 605 20.23 -15.25 -21.73
C PHE A 605 19.47 -16.58 -21.85
N ALA A 606 18.15 -16.52 -22.03
CA ALA A 606 17.31 -17.69 -22.27
C ALA A 606 17.66 -18.36 -23.63
N ALA A 607 17.91 -17.57 -24.67
CA ALA A 607 18.34 -18.10 -25.97
C ALA A 607 19.71 -18.80 -25.89
N ALA A 608 20.65 -18.27 -25.11
CA ALA A 608 21.97 -18.88 -24.89
C ALA A 608 21.89 -20.21 -24.11
N LEU A 609 21.00 -20.30 -23.12
CA LEU A 609 20.76 -21.55 -22.36
C LEU A 609 20.09 -22.62 -23.23
N ILE A 610 19.13 -22.24 -24.07
CA ILE A 610 18.45 -23.16 -25.00
C ILE A 610 19.42 -23.66 -26.09
N PHE A 611 20.31 -22.79 -26.61
CA PHE A 611 21.33 -23.18 -27.57
C PHE A 611 22.42 -24.07 -26.95
N GLY A 612 22.85 -23.77 -25.72
CA GLY A 612 23.81 -24.57 -24.96
C GLY A 612 23.30 -25.97 -24.64
N PHE A 613 22.03 -26.10 -24.25
CA PHE A 613 21.40 -27.40 -23.96
C PHE A 613 21.17 -28.23 -25.23
N GLY A 614 20.88 -27.57 -26.36
CA GLY A 614 20.74 -28.21 -27.67
C GLY A 614 22.05 -28.82 -28.20
N ILE A 615 23.17 -28.12 -28.02
CA ILE A 615 24.52 -28.61 -28.41
C ILE A 615 24.96 -29.77 -27.50
N TYR A 616 24.65 -29.71 -26.20
CA TYR A 616 24.93 -30.79 -25.25
C TYR A 616 24.18 -32.10 -25.59
N ARG A 617 22.89 -32.03 -25.99
CA ARG A 617 22.14 -33.22 -26.44
C ARG A 617 22.60 -33.76 -27.80
N PHE A 618 23.04 -32.89 -28.71
CA PHE A 618 23.55 -33.31 -30.03
C PHE A 618 24.89 -34.06 -29.93
N LEU A 619 25.80 -33.60 -29.08
CA LEU A 619 27.12 -34.23 -28.88
C LEU A 619 27.06 -35.55 -28.08
N ARG A 620 26.01 -35.75 -27.28
CA ARG A 620 25.75 -37.02 -26.57
C ARG A 620 25.11 -38.09 -27.47
N PHE A 621 24.44 -37.70 -28.55
CA PHE A 621 23.84 -38.63 -29.53
C PHE A 621 24.81 -39.04 -30.66
N SER A 622 25.95 -38.38 -30.79
CA SER A 622 26.96 -38.66 -31.83
C SER A 622 28.22 -39.36 -31.31
N ARG A 623 28.17 -39.98 -30.12
CA ARG A 623 29.20 -40.90 -29.59
C ARG A 623 28.75 -42.34 -29.71
#